data_AF-A0A5C6U3L7-F1
#
_entry.id   AF-A0A5C6U3L7-F1
#
_cell.length_a   1.000
_cell.length_b   1.000
_cell.length_c   1.000
_cell.angle_alpha   90.00
_cell.angle_beta   90.00
_cell.angle_gamma   90.00
#
_symmetry.space_group_name_H-M   'P 1'
#
loop_
_entity.id
_entity.type
_entity.pdbx_description
1 polymer ?
#
loop_
_entity_poly.entity_id
_entity_poly.type
_entity_poly.pdbx_seq_one_letter_code
_entity_poly.pdbx_strand_id
1 'polypeptide(L)'
;MQGVGHIAAFRAAVVESRDFEMKHSRATDTSYHAEYEDKLAASAKAAAAALAAYEPLVQSDDERKLFAALGKGWASYADAQKKVVKLGRDKAQQDAADISDGLASMGFDETISALEALNKYNFSGGEKAAEHVDGVYQKARTLVISLLALTLVLGVSMSWLITRRLIGQLGGEPGEAAEVARAVAEGDLTTRIQVRPATAPA
;
A
#
# COMPACT_ATOMS: atom_id res chain seq x y z
N MET A 1 5.18 5.17 2.75
CA MET A 1 6.43 4.60 2.20
C MET A 1 7.62 4.76 3.16
N GLN A 2 7.44 4.55 4.48
CA GLN A 2 8.53 4.77 5.46
C GLN A 2 9.68 3.75 5.29
N GLY A 3 9.35 2.48 4.99
CA GLY A 3 10.36 1.43 4.75
C GLY A 3 11.31 1.73 3.59
N VAL A 4 10.81 2.27 2.47
CA VAL A 4 11.64 2.66 1.32
C VAL A 4 12.66 3.74 1.69
N GLY A 5 12.27 4.69 2.54
CA GLY A 5 13.17 5.73 3.04
C GLY A 5 14.31 5.18 3.88
N HIS A 6 14.05 4.22 4.78
CA HIS A 6 15.08 3.58 5.59
C HIS A 6 16.05 2.75 4.74
N ILE A 7 15.54 2.00 3.74
CA ILE A 7 16.38 1.24 2.82
C ILE A 7 17.26 2.15 1.94
N ALA A 8 16.74 3.29 1.50
CA ALA A 8 17.53 4.28 0.78
C ALA A 8 18.63 4.91 1.66
N ALA A 9 18.31 5.24 2.92
CA ALA A 9 19.28 5.76 3.88
C ALA A 9 20.38 4.73 4.18
N PHE A 10 20.01 3.45 4.31
CA PHE A 10 20.98 2.36 4.46
C PHE A 10 21.90 2.28 3.24
N ARG A 11 21.35 2.32 2.01
CA ARG A 11 22.16 2.32 0.77
C ARG A 11 23.21 3.43 0.76
N ALA A 12 22.78 4.65 1.09
CA ALA A 12 23.65 5.81 1.13
C ALA A 12 24.81 5.62 2.13
N ALA A 13 24.49 5.14 3.33
CA ALA A 13 25.49 4.84 4.36
C ALA A 13 26.50 3.77 3.92
N VAL A 14 26.05 2.68 3.27
CA VAL A 14 26.94 1.63 2.78
C VAL A 14 27.88 2.12 1.69
N VAL A 15 27.38 2.92 0.74
CA VAL A 15 28.19 3.50 -0.35
C VAL A 15 29.20 4.51 0.19
N GLU A 16 28.79 5.38 1.11
CA GLU A 16 29.69 6.33 1.78
C GLU A 16 30.79 5.59 2.57
N SER A 17 30.40 4.54 3.29
CA SER A 17 31.34 3.66 4.01
C SER A 17 32.38 3.06 3.06
N ARG A 18 31.98 2.62 1.85
CA ARG A 18 32.89 2.07 0.85
C ARG A 18 33.85 3.10 0.27
N ASP A 19 33.38 4.31 0.02
CA ASP A 19 34.22 5.41 -0.46
C ASP A 19 35.34 5.75 0.54
N PHE A 20 34.98 5.94 1.82
CA PHE A 20 35.97 6.27 2.85
C PHE A 20 36.91 5.11 3.21
N GLU A 21 36.43 3.87 3.13
CA GLU A 21 37.30 2.69 3.27
C GLU A 21 38.35 2.64 2.17
N MET A 22 37.94 2.83 0.91
CA MET A 22 38.87 2.84 -0.22
C MET A 22 39.88 3.97 -0.12
N LYS A 23 39.46 5.16 0.32
CA LYS A 23 40.36 6.30 0.59
C LYS A 23 41.36 5.98 1.71
N HIS A 24 40.89 5.39 2.81
CA HIS A 24 41.73 4.99 3.94
C HIS A 24 42.78 3.94 3.53
N SER A 25 42.36 2.89 2.82
CA SER A 25 43.25 1.80 2.39
C SER A 25 44.41 2.26 1.50
N ARG A 26 44.19 3.31 0.70
CA ARG A 26 45.14 3.80 -0.31
C ARG A 26 45.88 5.07 0.10
N ALA A 27 45.55 5.67 1.24
CA ALA A 27 46.19 6.89 1.70
C ALA A 27 47.61 6.60 2.25
N THR A 28 48.62 7.16 1.59
CA THR A 28 50.01 7.12 2.07
C THR A 28 50.28 8.17 3.14
N ASP A 29 49.54 9.29 3.11
CA ASP A 29 49.55 10.29 4.17
C ASP A 29 48.48 9.97 5.23
N THR A 30 48.93 9.60 6.42
CA THR A 30 48.05 9.21 7.53
C THR A 30 47.34 10.40 8.19
N SER A 31 47.66 11.64 7.82
CA SER A 31 47.05 12.85 8.39
C SER A 31 45.52 12.87 8.26
N TYR A 32 44.97 12.26 7.19
CA TYR A 32 43.54 12.16 6.93
C TYR A 32 42.87 10.89 7.51
N HIS A 33 43.62 9.94 8.07
CA HIS A 33 43.05 8.68 8.56
C HIS A 33 42.01 8.89 9.64
N ALA A 34 42.25 9.83 10.57
CA ALA A 34 41.30 10.15 11.62
C ALA A 34 39.95 10.66 11.04
N GLU A 35 40.01 11.55 10.05
CA GLU A 35 38.80 12.05 9.37
C GLU A 35 38.05 10.92 8.67
N TYR A 36 38.75 10.05 7.94
CA TYR A 36 38.12 8.92 7.25
C TYR A 36 37.49 7.94 8.23
N GLU A 37 38.16 7.65 9.35
CA GLU A 37 37.64 6.77 10.40
C GLU A 37 36.40 7.35 11.10
N ASP A 38 36.37 8.67 11.33
CA ASP A 38 35.18 9.36 11.83
C ASP A 38 34.00 9.24 10.85
N LYS A 39 34.28 9.39 9.55
CA LYS A 39 33.27 9.20 8.49
C LYS A 39 32.78 7.76 8.42
N LEU A 40 33.68 6.78 8.49
CA LEU A 40 33.34 5.36 8.55
C LEU A 40 32.45 5.05 9.76
N ALA A 41 32.77 5.60 10.94
CA ALA A 41 31.97 5.44 12.15
C ALA A 41 30.58 6.09 12.01
N ALA A 42 30.50 7.27 11.39
CA ALA A 42 29.24 7.95 11.11
C ALA A 42 28.36 7.14 10.14
N SER A 43 28.92 6.63 9.04
CA SER A 43 28.20 5.76 8.11
C SER A 43 27.75 4.46 8.77
N ALA A 44 28.58 3.84 9.63
CA ALA A 44 28.18 2.65 10.37
C ALA A 44 27.00 2.91 11.32
N LYS A 45 27.00 4.06 12.00
CA LYS A 45 25.89 4.50 12.85
C LYS A 45 24.62 4.75 12.03
N ALA A 46 24.73 5.38 10.87
CA ALA A 46 23.60 5.63 9.98
C ALA A 46 23.01 4.32 9.43
N ALA A 47 23.86 3.37 9.02
CA ALA A 47 23.44 2.05 8.58
C ALA A 47 22.70 1.28 9.69
N ALA A 48 23.25 1.26 10.92
CA ALA A 48 22.61 0.64 12.07
C ALA A 48 21.26 1.27 12.41
N ALA A 49 21.17 2.60 12.39
CA ALA A 49 19.91 3.31 12.63
C ALA A 49 18.86 3.00 11.55
N ALA A 50 19.27 2.91 10.29
CA ALA A 50 18.39 2.57 9.18
C ALA A 50 17.86 1.12 9.29
N LEU A 51 18.71 0.15 9.62
CA LEU A 51 18.29 -1.24 9.85
C LEU A 51 17.33 -1.34 11.05
N ALA A 52 17.65 -0.69 12.17
CA ALA A 52 16.79 -0.71 13.36
C ALA A 52 15.42 -0.05 13.11
N ALA A 53 15.37 1.02 12.31
CA ALA A 53 14.11 1.65 11.92
C ALA A 53 13.30 0.82 10.93
N TYR A 54 13.97 -0.01 10.11
CA TYR A 54 13.31 -0.90 9.16
C TYR A 54 12.76 -2.17 9.82
N GLU A 55 13.47 -2.74 10.81
CA GLU A 55 13.11 -3.98 11.48
C GLU A 55 11.64 -4.10 11.95
N PRO A 56 11.03 -3.11 12.62
CA PRO A 56 9.62 -3.20 13.03
C PRO A 56 8.62 -3.14 11.86
N LEU A 57 9.08 -2.78 10.66
CA LEU A 57 8.24 -2.72 9.45
C LEU A 57 8.15 -4.06 8.74
N VAL A 58 8.95 -5.06 9.14
CA VAL A 58 8.96 -6.40 8.52
C VAL A 58 7.67 -7.15 8.86
N GLN A 59 6.87 -7.47 7.85
CA GLN A 59 5.52 -8.05 8.03
C GLN A 59 5.45 -9.55 7.72
N SER A 60 6.39 -10.09 6.93
CA SER A 60 6.33 -11.49 6.45
C SER A 60 7.61 -12.28 6.74
N ASP A 61 7.50 -13.61 6.70
CA ASP A 61 8.66 -14.49 6.88
C ASP A 61 9.68 -14.38 5.74
N ASP A 62 9.22 -14.15 4.50
CA ASP A 62 10.12 -13.99 3.36
C ASP A 62 10.86 -12.65 3.41
N GLU A 63 10.17 -11.57 3.82
CA GLU A 63 10.80 -10.28 4.06
C GLU A 63 11.82 -10.40 5.21
N ARG A 64 11.48 -11.12 6.28
CA ARG A 64 12.39 -11.37 7.41
C ARG A 64 13.65 -12.10 6.99
N LYS A 65 13.55 -13.10 6.10
CA LYS A 65 14.73 -13.81 5.55
C LYS A 65 15.61 -12.87 4.73
N LEU A 66 15.00 -12.04 3.88
CA LEU A 66 15.73 -11.06 3.06
C LEU A 66 16.42 -9.99 3.93
N PHE A 67 15.74 -9.50 4.96
CA PHE A 67 16.29 -8.55 5.93
C PHE A 67 17.44 -9.17 6.73
N ALA A 68 17.31 -10.43 7.17
CA ALA A 68 18.39 -11.15 7.84
C ALA A 68 19.61 -11.35 6.93
N ALA A 69 19.40 -11.64 5.64
CA ALA A 69 20.48 -11.74 4.66
C ALA A 69 21.20 -10.39 4.46
N LEU A 70 20.44 -9.29 4.41
CA LEU A 70 21.00 -7.93 4.36
C LEU A 70 21.88 -7.63 5.58
N GLY A 71 21.38 -7.92 6.79
CA GLY A 71 22.14 -7.75 8.02
C GLY A 71 23.41 -8.59 8.07
N LYS A 72 23.37 -9.82 7.55
CA LYS A 72 24.54 -10.69 7.43
C LYS A 72 25.59 -10.12 6.48
N GLY A 73 25.18 -9.68 5.29
CA GLY A 73 26.09 -9.06 4.31
C GLY A 73 26.78 -7.83 4.93
N TRP A 74 26.01 -6.96 5.58
CA TRP A 74 26.54 -5.78 6.26
C TRP A 74 27.54 -6.14 7.35
N ALA A 75 27.26 -7.14 8.18
CA ALA A 75 28.19 -7.60 9.22
C ALA A 75 29.51 -8.13 8.62
N SER A 76 29.44 -8.95 7.56
CA SER A 76 30.63 -9.44 6.86
C SER A 76 31.47 -8.30 6.30
N TYR A 77 30.84 -7.31 5.66
CA TYR A 77 31.52 -6.12 5.14
C TYR A 77 32.16 -5.29 6.26
N ALA A 78 31.44 -5.02 7.35
CA ALA A 78 31.96 -4.27 8.48
C ALA A 78 33.17 -4.96 9.14
N ASP A 79 33.18 -6.29 9.20
CA ASP A 79 34.32 -7.05 9.72
C ASP A 79 35.53 -7.03 8.78
N ALA A 80 35.31 -7.04 7.46
CA ALA A 80 36.37 -6.85 6.48
C ALA A 80 36.97 -5.43 6.57
N GLN A 81 36.12 -4.41 6.65
CA GLN A 81 36.52 -3.00 6.79
C GLN A 81 37.38 -2.76 8.04
N LYS A 82 37.08 -3.41 9.18
CA LYS A 82 37.94 -3.32 10.37
C LYS A 82 39.37 -3.79 10.09
N LYS A 83 39.55 -4.82 9.26
CA LYS A 83 40.89 -5.31 8.88
C LYS A 83 41.61 -4.29 8.00
N VAL A 84 40.90 -3.68 7.05
CA VAL A 84 41.43 -2.62 6.17
C VAL A 84 41.91 -1.43 7.00
N VAL A 85 41.06 -0.92 7.91
CA VAL A 85 41.41 0.20 8.78
C VAL A 85 42.62 -0.12 9.65
N LYS A 86 42.69 -1.34 10.20
CA LYS A 86 43.85 -1.78 10.99
C LYS A 86 45.14 -1.76 10.16
N LEU A 87 45.13 -2.35 8.97
CA LEU A 87 46.30 -2.38 8.08
C LEU A 87 46.73 -0.98 7.63
N GLY A 88 45.77 -0.10 7.34
CA GLY A 88 46.04 1.30 7.02
C GLY A 88 46.72 2.04 8.18
N ARG A 89 46.28 1.82 9.43
CA ARG A 89 46.93 2.38 10.63
C ARG A 89 48.36 1.85 10.83
N ASP A 90 48.58 0.57 10.51
CA ASP A 90 49.88 -0.09 10.64
C ASP A 90 50.88 0.27 9.51
N LYS A 91 50.52 1.21 8.62
CA LYS A 91 51.32 1.64 7.44
C LYS A 91 51.59 0.49 6.45
N ALA A 92 50.65 -0.45 6.35
CA ALA A 92 50.65 -1.55 5.40
C ALA A 92 49.65 -1.29 4.27
N GLN A 93 49.85 -0.21 3.49
CA GLN A 93 48.89 0.25 2.48
C GLN A 93 48.61 -0.79 1.39
N GLN A 94 49.62 -1.54 0.94
CA GLN A 94 49.43 -2.59 -0.06
C GLN A 94 48.49 -3.68 0.47
N ASP A 95 48.75 -4.18 1.67
CA ASP A 95 47.92 -5.21 2.31
C ASP A 95 46.50 -4.66 2.62
N ALA A 96 46.39 -3.40 3.03
CA ALA A 96 45.11 -2.74 3.24
C ALA A 96 44.29 -2.68 1.95
N ALA A 97 44.92 -2.30 0.83
CA ALA A 97 44.29 -2.27 -0.49
C ALA A 97 43.89 -3.67 -0.96
N ASP A 98 44.74 -4.68 -0.77
CA ASP A 98 44.44 -6.07 -1.16
C ASP A 98 43.23 -6.63 -0.40
N ILE A 99 43.14 -6.37 0.91
CA ILE A 99 41.95 -6.75 1.70
C ILE A 99 40.72 -5.93 1.30
N SER A 100 40.90 -4.64 0.98
CA SER A 100 39.81 -3.77 0.52
C SER A 100 39.23 -4.22 -0.82
N ASP A 101 40.09 -4.61 -1.77
CA ASP A 101 39.72 -4.99 -3.12
C ASP A 101 39.21 -6.43 -3.22
N GLY A 102 39.65 -7.31 -2.30
CA GLY A 102 39.14 -8.66 -2.16
C GLY A 102 37.98 -8.76 -1.16
N LEU A 103 38.31 -9.03 0.10
CA LEU A 103 37.34 -9.41 1.12
C LEU A 103 36.28 -8.33 1.37
N ALA A 104 36.67 -7.05 1.42
CA ALA A 104 35.72 -5.97 1.65
C ALA A 104 34.83 -5.71 0.43
N SER A 105 35.36 -5.75 -0.80
CA SER A 105 34.54 -5.71 -2.03
C SER A 105 33.48 -6.81 -2.04
N MET A 106 33.87 -8.05 -1.72
CA MET A 106 32.93 -9.18 -1.68
C MET A 106 31.81 -8.95 -0.66
N GLY A 107 32.15 -8.50 0.55
CA GLY A 107 31.14 -8.17 1.57
C GLY A 107 30.22 -7.01 1.15
N PHE A 108 30.78 -6.00 0.49
CA PHE A 108 30.02 -4.88 -0.06
C PHE A 108 29.03 -5.36 -1.13
N ASP A 109 29.48 -6.16 -2.10
CA ASP A 109 28.65 -6.70 -3.18
C ASP A 109 27.53 -7.60 -2.65
N GLU A 110 27.83 -8.44 -1.65
CA GLU A 110 26.82 -9.25 -0.95
C GLU A 110 25.77 -8.35 -0.26
N THR A 111 26.21 -7.27 0.38
CA THR A 111 25.31 -6.31 1.04
C THR A 111 24.39 -5.62 0.04
N ILE A 112 24.94 -5.11 -1.08
CA ILE A 112 24.16 -4.44 -2.12
C ILE A 112 23.21 -5.42 -2.82
N SER A 113 23.66 -6.64 -3.09
CA SER A 113 22.81 -7.68 -3.69
C SER A 113 21.63 -8.04 -2.79
N ALA A 114 21.86 -8.22 -1.49
CA ALA A 114 20.80 -8.47 -0.52
C ALA A 114 19.83 -7.29 -0.40
N LEU A 115 20.35 -6.06 -0.47
CA LEU A 115 19.56 -4.83 -0.46
C LEU A 115 18.64 -4.74 -1.68
N GLU A 116 19.14 -5.08 -2.87
CA GLU A 116 18.37 -5.11 -4.10
C GLU A 116 17.28 -6.18 -4.07
N ALA A 117 17.57 -7.36 -3.51
CA ALA A 117 16.58 -8.41 -3.32
C ALA A 117 15.44 -7.95 -2.39
N LEU A 118 15.77 -7.29 -1.28
CA LEU A 118 14.77 -6.73 -0.36
C LEU A 118 13.95 -5.61 -1.00
N ASN A 119 14.59 -4.70 -1.75
CA ASN A 119 13.88 -3.66 -2.51
C ASN A 119 12.92 -4.24 -3.54
N LYS A 120 13.34 -5.26 -4.29
CA LYS A 120 12.50 -5.93 -5.28
C LYS A 120 11.28 -6.59 -4.62
N TYR A 121 11.49 -7.22 -3.47
CA TYR A 121 10.38 -7.79 -2.68
C TYR A 121 9.37 -6.72 -2.27
N ASN A 122 9.85 -5.60 -1.71
CA ASN A 122 9.00 -4.49 -1.28
C ASN A 122 8.24 -3.84 -2.45
N PHE A 123 8.89 -3.67 -3.58
CA PHE A 123 8.27 -3.09 -4.77
C PHE A 123 7.16 -4.00 -5.32
N SER A 124 7.42 -5.31 -5.44
CA SER A 124 6.41 -6.28 -5.88
C SER A 124 5.26 -6.40 -4.89
N GLY A 125 5.52 -6.31 -3.59
CA GLY A 125 4.49 -6.25 -2.56
C GLY A 125 3.62 -5.00 -2.70
N GLY A 126 4.22 -3.84 -3.00
CA GLY A 126 3.52 -2.59 -3.25
C GLY A 126 2.60 -2.63 -4.48
N GLU A 127 3.06 -3.22 -5.58
CA GLU A 127 2.27 -3.39 -6.80
C GLU A 127 1.05 -4.29 -6.57
N LYS A 128 1.24 -5.44 -5.92
CA LYS A 128 0.12 -6.33 -5.54
C LYS A 128 -0.87 -5.67 -4.59
N ALA A 129 -0.39 -4.84 -3.66
CA ALA A 129 -1.26 -4.10 -2.75
C ALA A 129 -2.09 -3.05 -3.52
N ALA A 130 -1.50 -2.37 -4.51
CA ALA A 130 -2.22 -1.44 -5.38
C ALA A 130 -3.32 -2.14 -6.20
N GLU A 131 -3.00 -3.28 -6.83
CA GLU A 131 -3.98 -4.10 -7.55
C GLU A 131 -5.12 -4.58 -6.62
N HIS A 132 -4.80 -4.96 -5.39
CA HIS A 132 -5.81 -5.35 -4.40
C HIS A 132 -6.74 -4.19 -4.03
N VAL A 133 -6.20 -2.98 -3.84
CA VAL A 133 -6.99 -1.77 -3.54
C VAL A 133 -7.95 -1.45 -4.69
N ASP A 134 -7.49 -1.55 -5.95
CA ASP A 134 -8.36 -1.36 -7.11
C ASP A 134 -9.49 -2.39 -7.15
N GLY A 135 -9.18 -3.67 -6.87
CA GLY A 135 -10.18 -4.73 -6.77
C GLY A 135 -11.21 -4.50 -5.66
N VAL A 136 -10.78 -4.05 -4.48
CA VAL A 136 -11.66 -3.70 -3.36
C VAL A 136 -12.53 -2.49 -3.71
N TYR A 137 -11.96 -1.46 -4.34
CA TYR A 137 -12.69 -0.27 -4.77
C TYR A 137 -13.80 -0.64 -5.78
N GLN A 138 -13.51 -1.46 -6.79
CA GLN A 138 -14.52 -1.91 -7.76
C GLN A 138 -15.64 -2.72 -7.12
N LYS A 139 -15.32 -3.58 -6.15
CA LYS A 139 -16.34 -4.32 -5.37
C LYS A 139 -17.21 -3.39 -4.55
N ALA A 140 -16.60 -2.46 -3.82
CA ALA A 140 -17.31 -1.47 -3.01
C ALA A 140 -18.24 -0.61 -3.88
N ARG A 141 -17.74 -0.13 -5.03
CA ARG A 141 -18.52 0.65 -5.99
C ARG A 141 -19.70 -0.16 -6.55
N THR A 142 -19.48 -1.40 -6.96
CA THR A 142 -20.54 -2.29 -7.45
C THR A 142 -21.61 -2.52 -6.38
N LEU A 143 -21.21 -2.73 -5.12
CA LEU A 143 -22.13 -2.93 -4.01
C LEU A 143 -22.98 -1.69 -3.74
N VAL A 144 -22.37 -0.49 -3.74
CA VAL A 144 -23.09 0.79 -3.59
C VAL A 144 -24.10 0.99 -4.74
N ILE A 145 -23.67 0.79 -5.99
CA ILE A 145 -24.56 0.92 -7.16
C ILE A 145 -25.72 -0.08 -7.07
N SER A 146 -25.45 -1.32 -6.67
CA SER A 146 -26.49 -2.36 -6.54
C SER A 146 -27.51 -2.02 -5.45
N LEU A 147 -27.06 -1.49 -4.32
CA LEU A 147 -27.96 -1.02 -3.25
C LEU A 147 -28.81 0.16 -3.71
N LEU A 148 -28.24 1.13 -4.43
CA LEU A 148 -28.98 2.26 -5.00
C LEU A 148 -30.03 1.82 -6.02
N ALA A 149 -29.67 0.86 -6.89
CA ALA A 149 -30.61 0.30 -7.86
C ALA A 149 -31.75 -0.45 -7.15
N LEU A 150 -31.43 -1.23 -6.11
CA LEU A 150 -32.41 -1.97 -5.32
C LEU A 150 -33.41 -1.02 -4.63
N THR A 151 -32.92 0.05 -3.98
CA THR A 151 -33.81 1.02 -3.32
C THR A 151 -34.69 1.76 -4.32
N LEU A 152 -34.18 2.08 -5.51
CA LEU A 152 -34.96 2.69 -6.59
C LEU A 152 -36.07 1.75 -7.07
N VAL A 153 -35.76 0.47 -7.33
CA VAL A 153 -36.75 -0.54 -7.75
C VAL A 153 -37.83 -0.73 -6.69
N LEU A 154 -37.45 -0.80 -5.42
CA LEU A 154 -38.39 -0.91 -4.30
C LEU A 154 -39.30 0.32 -4.22
N GLY A 155 -38.74 1.52 -4.38
CA GLY A 155 -39.51 2.77 -4.39
C GLY A 155 -40.54 2.83 -5.52
N VAL A 156 -40.12 2.50 -6.75
CA VAL A 156 -41.02 2.44 -7.93
C VAL A 156 -42.10 1.37 -7.73
N SER A 157 -41.72 0.19 -7.25
CA SER A 157 -42.66 -0.93 -7.02
C SER A 157 -43.70 -0.56 -5.97
N MET A 158 -43.28 0.05 -4.86
CA MET A 158 -44.19 0.53 -3.82
C MET A 158 -45.12 1.61 -4.35
N SER A 159 -44.59 2.62 -5.06
CA SER A 159 -45.39 3.68 -5.68
C SER A 159 -46.45 3.12 -6.64
N TRP A 160 -46.07 2.16 -7.49
CA TRP A 160 -46.98 1.49 -8.42
C TRP A 160 -48.07 0.68 -7.71
N LEU A 161 -47.70 -0.10 -6.68
CA LEU A 161 -48.64 -0.89 -5.89
C LEU A 161 -49.65 -0.02 -5.14
N ILE A 162 -49.20 1.08 -4.53
CA ILE A 162 -50.06 2.05 -3.86
C ILE A 162 -51.03 2.67 -4.87
N THR A 163 -50.53 3.14 -6.01
CA THR A 163 -51.34 3.76 -7.07
C THR A 163 -52.41 2.79 -7.58
N ARG A 164 -52.03 1.54 -7.85
CA ARG A 164 -52.96 0.50 -8.32
C ARG A 164 -54.02 0.15 -7.27
N ARG A 165 -53.66 0.09 -5.99
CA ARG A 165 -54.62 -0.17 -4.90
C ARG A 165 -55.61 0.98 -4.72
N LEU A 166 -55.15 2.22 -4.75
CA LEU A 166 -56.02 3.41 -4.64
C LEU A 166 -57.03 3.46 -5.79
N ILE A 167 -56.59 3.28 -7.03
CA ILE A 167 -57.48 3.26 -8.21
C ILE A 167 -58.46 2.07 -8.15
N GLY A 168 -58.01 0.92 -7.68
CA GLY A 168 -58.87 -0.26 -7.50
C GLY A 168 -59.98 -0.08 -6.46
N GLN A 169 -59.68 0.60 -5.35
CA GLN A 169 -60.66 0.87 -4.27
C GLN A 169 -61.68 1.95 -4.65
N LEU A 170 -61.30 2.93 -5.48
CA LEU A 170 -62.18 4.01 -5.92
C LEU A 170 -63.20 3.57 -6.99
N GLY A 171 -63.11 2.33 -7.49
CA GLY A 171 -64.17 1.71 -8.29
C GLY A 171 -64.32 2.21 -9.74
N GLY A 172 -63.47 3.12 -10.20
CA GLY A 172 -63.48 3.72 -11.54
C GLY A 172 -62.28 4.66 -11.74
N GLU A 173 -62.20 5.38 -12.86
CA GLU A 173 -61.20 6.44 -13.00
C GLU A 173 -61.48 7.53 -11.94
N PRO A 174 -60.47 8.09 -11.25
CA PRO A 174 -60.67 9.08 -10.18
C PRO A 174 -61.55 10.27 -10.61
N GLY A 175 -61.50 10.63 -11.90
CA GLY A 175 -62.35 11.66 -12.50
C GLY A 175 -63.84 11.30 -12.50
N GLU A 176 -64.19 10.07 -12.88
CA GLU A 176 -65.59 9.61 -12.88
C GLU A 176 -66.16 9.53 -11.45
N ALA A 177 -65.37 9.02 -10.50
CA ALA A 177 -65.79 8.97 -9.10
C ALA A 177 -65.99 10.38 -8.50
N ALA A 178 -65.13 11.33 -8.86
CA ALA A 178 -65.25 12.73 -8.44
C ALA A 178 -66.46 13.43 -9.09
N GLU A 179 -66.74 13.17 -10.38
CA GLU A 179 -67.93 13.70 -11.06
C GLU A 179 -69.23 13.16 -10.45
N VAL A 180 -69.32 11.85 -10.20
CA VAL A 180 -70.49 11.25 -9.55
C VAL A 180 -70.68 11.81 -8.14
N ALA A 181 -69.60 11.93 -7.34
CA ALA A 181 -69.68 12.52 -6.01
C ALA A 181 -70.16 13.98 -6.05
N ARG A 182 -69.75 14.74 -7.08
CA ARG A 182 -70.16 16.14 -7.29
C ARG A 182 -71.60 16.26 -7.75
N ALA A 183 -72.04 15.43 -8.69
CA ALA A 183 -73.45 15.36 -9.12
C ALA A 183 -74.36 15.04 -7.93
N VAL A 184 -73.97 14.07 -7.09
CA VAL A 184 -74.69 13.75 -5.84
C VAL A 184 -74.72 14.94 -4.87
N ALA A 185 -73.60 15.66 -4.69
CA ALA A 185 -73.54 16.85 -3.84
C ALA A 185 -74.39 18.01 -4.37
N GLU A 186 -74.54 18.11 -5.69
CA GLU A 186 -75.41 19.05 -6.39
C GLU A 186 -76.88 18.56 -6.45
N GLY A 187 -77.16 17.37 -5.89
CA GLY A 187 -78.51 16.80 -5.76
C GLY A 187 -79.01 16.00 -6.96
N ASP A 188 -78.16 15.77 -7.96
CA ASP A 188 -78.46 14.91 -9.11
C ASP A 188 -78.17 13.43 -8.78
N LEU A 189 -79.24 12.67 -8.57
CA LEU A 189 -79.20 11.23 -8.31
C LEU A 189 -79.45 10.39 -9.57
N THR A 190 -79.56 11.01 -10.74
CA THR A 190 -79.86 10.31 -12.00
C THR A 190 -78.59 9.86 -12.73
N THR A 191 -77.41 10.22 -12.23
CA THR A 191 -76.12 9.85 -12.80
C THR A 191 -75.93 8.34 -12.83
N ARG A 192 -75.63 7.79 -14.01
CA ARG A 192 -75.56 6.35 -14.25
C ARG A 192 -74.21 5.79 -13.81
N ILE A 193 -74.17 5.10 -12.68
CA ILE A 193 -72.95 4.46 -12.16
C ILE A 193 -72.71 3.14 -12.89
N GLN A 194 -71.65 3.07 -13.70
CA GLN A 194 -71.18 1.81 -14.27
C GLN A 194 -70.25 1.11 -13.28
N VAL A 195 -70.76 0.09 -12.60
CA VAL A 195 -69.96 -0.76 -11.71
C VAL A 195 -69.23 -1.83 -12.52
N ARG A 196 -67.91 -1.91 -12.37
CA ARG A 196 -67.11 -2.99 -12.95
C ARG A 196 -67.42 -4.32 -12.23
N PRO A 197 -67.55 -5.46 -12.94
CA PRO A 197 -67.72 -6.76 -12.30
C PRO A 197 -66.55 -7.07 -11.34
N ALA A 198 -66.85 -7.58 -10.15
CA ALA A 198 -65.84 -7.97 -9.19
C ALA A 198 -64.96 -9.09 -9.78
N THR A 199 -63.64 -8.86 -9.85
CA THR A 199 -62.68 -9.92 -10.15
C THR A 199 -62.51 -10.75 -8.88
N ALA A 200 -63.08 -11.97 -8.88
CA ALA A 200 -62.92 -12.92 -7.79
C ALA A 200 -61.45 -13.36 -7.64
N PRO A 201 -60.91 -13.46 -6.42
CA PRO A 201 -59.55 -13.96 -6.21
C PRO A 201 -59.49 -15.48 -6.39
N ALA A 202 -58.41 -15.96 -7.03
CA ALA A 202 -57.92 -17.33 -6.99
C ALA A 202 -56.70 -17.41 -6.08
#